data_AF-A0A2N1S0Z0-F1
#
_entry.id   AF-A0A2N1S0Z0-F1
#
_cell.length_a   1.000
_cell.length_b   1.000
_cell.length_c   1.000
_cell.angle_alpha   90.00
_cell.angle_beta   90.00
_cell.angle_gamma   90.00
#
_symmetry.space_group_name_H-M   'P 1'
#
loop_
_entity.id
_entity.type
_entity.pdbx_description
1 polymer ?
#
loop_
_entity_poly.entity_id
_entity_poly.type
_entity_poly.pdbx_seq_one_letter_code
_entity_poly.pdbx_strand_id
1 'polypeptide(L)'
;MRFVRVLNREIQESKRTLFIYSLTIFLVLFFQEMVGAFVTRMTGNIISDSVYEGSYPGFLFLGGFIITSMVFAQDMFSRTGQHNWLTLPASTEEKFLAKALLTAIAYPLVLTVIFTLSSVVIEALALLFFGNPFTMFNPFGPYVGKMILHFIATQSIFLLGATYFRKAHFVKTVLALGLIGFALSILATIFVRIVFAPYVTGMFGFHISLNAYDFQNHANLVTIGEWIGNIVYWALLPAFCWFTAYLRVKEVQSTDAVQ
;
A
#
# COMPACT_ATOMS: atom_id res chain seq x y z
N MET A 1 -25.63 -9.15 -12.02
CA MET A 1 -24.91 -9.21 -13.32
C MET A 1 -24.46 -7.85 -13.88
N ARG A 2 -24.88 -6.69 -13.33
CA ARG A 2 -24.42 -5.36 -13.80
C ARG A 2 -23.03 -4.97 -13.25
N PHE A 3 -22.78 -5.23 -11.96
CA PHE A 3 -21.48 -4.99 -11.31
C PHE A 3 -20.29 -5.64 -12.04
N VAL A 4 -20.41 -6.90 -12.44
CA VAL A 4 -19.36 -7.64 -13.18
C VAL A 4 -19.05 -7.00 -14.54
N ARG A 5 -20.05 -6.40 -15.21
CA ARG A 5 -19.82 -5.73 -16.51
C ARG A 5 -19.04 -4.43 -16.34
N VAL A 6 -19.30 -3.69 -15.25
CA VAL A 6 -18.52 -2.50 -14.89
C VAL A 6 -17.08 -2.91 -14.59
N LEU A 7 -16.88 -3.95 -13.79
CA LEU A 7 -15.56 -4.51 -13.47
C LEU A 7 -14.76 -4.90 -14.73
N ASN A 8 -15.40 -5.63 -15.65
CA ASN A 8 -14.75 -6.09 -16.88
C ASN A 8 -14.37 -4.92 -17.81
N ARG A 9 -15.19 -3.87 -17.85
CA ARG A 9 -14.88 -2.65 -18.61
C ARG A 9 -13.63 -1.97 -18.04
N GLU A 10 -13.54 -1.81 -16.72
CA GLU A 10 -12.39 -1.20 -16.04
C GLU A 10 -11.09 -1.95 -16.32
N ILE A 11 -11.15 -3.28 -16.29
CA ILE A 11 -10.00 -4.12 -16.65
C ILE A 11 -9.60 -3.89 -18.11
N GLN A 12 -10.57 -3.78 -19.03
CA GLN A 12 -10.29 -3.55 -20.45
C GLN A 12 -9.68 -2.17 -20.73
N GLU A 13 -10.19 -1.11 -20.11
CA GLU A 13 -9.66 0.24 -20.27
C GLU A 13 -8.23 0.37 -19.73
N SER A 14 -7.90 -0.38 -18.67
CA SER A 14 -6.58 -0.35 -18.03
C SER A 14 -5.53 -1.31 -18.63
N LYS A 15 -5.89 -2.19 -19.58
CA LYS A 15 -4.98 -3.25 -20.11
C LYS A 15 -3.61 -2.74 -20.58
N ARG A 16 -3.58 -1.65 -21.35
CA ARG A 16 -2.31 -1.10 -21.87
C ARG A 16 -1.42 -0.61 -20.74
N THR A 17 -1.99 0.10 -19.77
CA THR A 17 -1.28 0.60 -18.59
C THR A 17 -0.79 -0.56 -17.73
N LEU A 18 -1.62 -1.58 -17.51
CA LEU A 18 -1.26 -2.79 -16.77
C LEU A 18 -0.13 -3.56 -17.45
N PHE A 19 -0.13 -3.66 -18.78
CA PHE A 19 0.94 -4.31 -19.54
C PHE A 19 2.27 -3.57 -19.39
N ILE A 20 2.27 -2.24 -19.55
CA ILE A 20 3.47 -1.40 -19.37
C ILE A 20 3.99 -1.56 -17.93
N TYR A 21 3.10 -1.52 -16.95
CA TYR A 21 3.47 -1.67 -15.53
C TYR A 21 4.06 -3.05 -15.22
N SER A 22 3.44 -4.13 -15.75
CA SER A 22 3.96 -5.50 -15.64
C SER A 22 5.34 -5.63 -16.28
N LEU A 23 5.55 -5.00 -17.44
CA LEU A 23 6.85 -5.00 -18.10
C LEU A 23 7.91 -4.25 -17.29
N THR A 24 7.55 -3.12 -16.67
CA THR A 24 8.45 -2.37 -15.79
C THR A 24 8.88 -3.22 -14.59
N ILE A 25 7.94 -3.91 -13.93
CA ILE A 25 8.24 -4.83 -12.82
C ILE A 25 9.23 -5.90 -13.29
N PHE A 26 8.93 -6.57 -14.41
CA PHE A 26 9.78 -7.62 -14.96
C PHE A 26 11.21 -7.12 -15.23
N LEU A 27 11.35 -5.95 -15.87
CA LEU A 27 12.67 -5.39 -16.20
C LEU A 27 13.47 -5.00 -14.96
N VAL A 28 12.83 -4.41 -13.94
CA VAL A 28 13.49 -4.03 -12.70
C VAL A 28 13.97 -5.27 -11.95
N LEU A 29 13.10 -6.27 -11.79
CA LEU A 29 13.46 -7.53 -11.12
C LEU A 29 14.56 -8.27 -11.88
N PHE A 30 14.44 -8.36 -13.21
CA PHE A 30 15.46 -8.97 -14.06
C PHE A 30 16.82 -8.30 -13.85
N PHE A 31 16.87 -6.97 -13.86
CA PHE A 31 18.12 -6.25 -13.64
C PHE A 31 18.70 -6.53 -12.25
N GLN A 32 17.90 -6.45 -11.18
CA GLN A 32 18.37 -6.67 -9.82
C GLN A 32 18.92 -8.10 -9.64
N GLU A 33 18.21 -9.11 -10.16
CA GLU A 33 18.62 -10.51 -10.06
C GLU A 33 19.84 -10.84 -10.92
N MET A 34 19.94 -10.28 -12.13
CA MET A 34 21.14 -10.47 -12.97
C MET A 34 22.37 -9.85 -12.32
N VAL A 35 22.24 -8.69 -11.67
CA VAL A 35 23.33 -8.07 -10.89
C VAL A 35 23.67 -8.95 -9.68
N GLY A 36 22.67 -9.44 -8.95
CA GLY A 36 22.87 -10.35 -7.81
C GLY A 36 23.63 -11.63 -8.21
N ALA A 37 23.17 -12.32 -9.26
CA ALA A 37 23.80 -13.52 -9.79
C ALA A 37 25.24 -13.27 -10.28
N PHE A 38 25.49 -12.13 -10.93
CA PHE A 38 26.82 -11.74 -11.37
C PHE A 38 27.77 -11.51 -10.19
N VAL A 39 27.32 -10.80 -9.14
CA VAL A 39 28.11 -10.54 -7.93
C VAL A 39 28.41 -11.84 -7.18
N THR A 40 27.42 -12.72 -6.99
CA THR A 40 27.61 -14.02 -6.36
C THR A 40 28.66 -14.86 -7.08
N ARG A 41 28.66 -14.85 -8.42
CA ARG A 41 29.67 -15.55 -9.22
C ARG A 41 31.08 -14.94 -9.08
N MET A 42 31.18 -13.61 -8.95
CA MET A 42 32.47 -12.93 -8.79
C MET A 42 33.07 -13.06 -7.39
N THR A 43 32.24 -12.96 -6.35
CA THR A 43 32.69 -12.94 -4.95
C THR A 43 32.75 -14.34 -4.35
N GLY A 44 32.06 -15.33 -4.95
CA GLY A 44 31.93 -16.68 -4.38
C GLY A 44 31.05 -16.75 -3.13
N ASN A 45 30.54 -15.61 -2.66
CA ASN A 45 29.60 -15.52 -1.55
C ASN A 45 28.17 -15.66 -2.07
N ILE A 46 27.45 -16.64 -1.52
CA ILE A 46 26.02 -16.82 -1.76
C ILE A 46 25.30 -15.69 -1.03
N ILE A 47 24.72 -14.75 -1.77
CA ILE A 47 23.80 -13.77 -1.22
C ILE A 47 22.47 -14.50 -1.06
N SER A 48 22.12 -14.90 0.16
CA SER A 48 20.94 -15.72 0.44
C SER A 48 19.65 -14.92 0.61
N ASP A 49 19.70 -13.60 0.41
CA ASP A 49 18.53 -12.74 0.59
C ASP A 49 17.74 -12.68 -0.71
N SER A 50 16.48 -13.11 -0.68
CA SER A 50 15.66 -13.17 -1.89
C SER A 50 15.28 -11.74 -2.33
N VAL A 51 15.82 -11.29 -3.46
CA VAL A 51 15.59 -9.94 -3.99
C VAL A 51 14.09 -9.69 -4.20
N TYR A 52 13.35 -10.75 -4.53
CA TYR A 52 11.89 -10.71 -4.68
C TYR A 52 11.17 -10.32 -3.39
N GLU A 53 11.53 -10.89 -2.23
CA GLU A 53 10.86 -10.57 -0.95
C GLU A 53 11.17 -9.13 -0.51
N GLY A 54 12.39 -8.65 -0.77
CA GLY A 54 12.76 -7.25 -0.48
C GLY A 54 12.05 -6.23 -1.41
N SER A 55 11.88 -6.58 -2.68
CA SER A 55 11.32 -5.67 -3.68
C SER A 55 9.78 -5.66 -3.70
N TYR A 56 9.15 -6.78 -3.37
CA TYR A 56 7.70 -6.96 -3.43
C TYR A 56 6.90 -5.91 -2.61
N PRO A 57 7.24 -5.61 -1.33
CA PRO A 57 6.55 -4.56 -0.57
C PRO A 57 6.64 -3.19 -1.24
N GLY A 58 7.80 -2.85 -1.82
CA GLY A 58 8.00 -1.59 -2.52
C GLY A 58 6.99 -1.42 -3.66
N PHE A 59 6.86 -2.43 -4.52
CA PHE A 59 5.86 -2.40 -5.59
C PHE A 59 4.42 -2.46 -5.08
N LEU A 60 4.15 -3.30 -4.09
CA LEU A 60 2.82 -3.45 -3.49
C LEU A 60 2.29 -2.14 -2.92
N PHE A 61 3.06 -1.51 -2.04
CA PHE A 61 2.64 -0.27 -1.38
C PHE A 61 2.74 0.92 -2.34
N LEU A 62 3.93 1.23 -2.85
CA LEU A 62 4.13 2.43 -3.66
C LEU A 62 3.31 2.37 -4.96
N GLY A 63 3.39 1.24 -5.67
CA GLY A 63 2.62 1.03 -6.89
C GLY A 63 1.11 1.05 -6.65
N GLY A 64 0.66 0.33 -5.62
CA GLY A 64 -0.76 0.25 -5.29
C GLY A 64 -1.36 1.58 -4.84
N PHE A 65 -0.61 2.38 -4.08
CA PHE A 65 -1.06 3.71 -3.67
C PHE A 65 -1.15 4.69 -4.84
N ILE A 66 -0.16 4.69 -5.74
CA ILE A 66 -0.18 5.54 -6.93
C ILE A 66 -1.35 5.11 -7.84
N ILE A 67 -1.51 3.81 -8.11
CA ILE A 67 -2.61 3.32 -8.96
C ILE A 67 -3.98 3.65 -8.35
N THR A 68 -4.17 3.37 -7.06
CA THR A 68 -5.41 3.73 -6.36
C THR A 68 -5.70 5.21 -6.50
N SER A 69 -4.69 6.04 -6.28
CA SER A 69 -4.83 7.49 -6.34
C SER A 69 -5.13 7.99 -7.76
N MET A 70 -4.47 7.44 -8.78
CA MET A 70 -4.66 7.85 -10.17
C MET A 70 -6.01 7.42 -10.73
N VAL A 71 -6.43 6.17 -10.49
CA VAL A 71 -7.69 5.64 -11.02
C VAL A 71 -8.88 6.47 -10.52
N PHE A 72 -8.95 6.73 -9.21
CA PHE A 72 -10.04 7.54 -8.64
C PHE A 72 -9.98 9.01 -9.04
N ALA A 73 -8.78 9.60 -9.06
CA ALA A 73 -8.62 11.00 -9.43
C ALA A 73 -8.94 11.26 -10.91
N GLN A 74 -8.54 10.34 -11.79
CA GLN A 74 -8.78 10.46 -13.23
C GLN A 74 -10.28 10.47 -13.52
N ASP A 75 -11.08 9.64 -12.87
CA ASP A 75 -12.52 9.60 -13.15
C ASP A 75 -13.30 10.76 -12.51
N MET A 76 -12.89 11.23 -11.33
CA MET A 76 -13.58 12.34 -10.67
C MET A 76 -13.23 13.70 -11.25
N PHE A 77 -11.98 13.92 -11.66
CA PHE A 77 -11.49 15.26 -11.97
C PHE A 77 -11.06 15.47 -13.43
N SER A 78 -10.95 14.42 -14.24
CA SER A 78 -10.67 14.57 -15.67
C SER A 78 -11.97 14.72 -16.47
N ARG A 79 -11.97 15.61 -17.46
CA ARG A 79 -13.17 15.90 -18.27
C ARG A 79 -13.71 14.67 -19.01
N THR A 80 -12.82 13.84 -19.54
CA THR A 80 -13.18 12.61 -20.26
C THR A 80 -13.60 11.49 -19.30
N GLY A 81 -12.88 11.31 -18.19
CA GLY A 81 -13.22 10.34 -17.16
C GLY A 81 -14.57 10.65 -16.51
N GLN A 82 -14.82 11.92 -16.20
CA GLN A 82 -16.06 12.39 -15.59
C GLN A 82 -17.27 12.17 -16.51
N HIS A 83 -17.14 12.46 -17.81
CA HIS A 83 -18.21 12.18 -18.77
C HIS A 83 -18.52 10.69 -18.86
N ASN A 84 -17.48 9.85 -18.95
CA ASN A 84 -17.63 8.39 -18.94
C ASN A 84 -18.26 7.89 -17.62
N TRP A 85 -17.87 8.49 -16.51
CA TRP A 85 -18.35 8.14 -15.18
C TRP A 85 -19.83 8.47 -14.99
N LEU A 86 -20.28 9.65 -15.43
CA LEU A 86 -21.67 10.10 -15.29
C LEU A 86 -22.62 9.37 -16.24
N THR A 87 -22.18 9.06 -17.46
CA THR A 87 -23.00 8.38 -18.48
C THR A 87 -23.16 6.87 -18.23
N LEU A 88 -22.32 6.27 -17.40
CA LEU A 88 -22.44 4.87 -17.00
C LEU A 88 -23.78 4.62 -16.28
N PRO A 89 -24.66 3.73 -16.78
CA PRO A 89 -25.93 3.39 -16.14
C PRO A 89 -25.69 2.41 -14.99
N ALA A 90 -25.11 2.90 -13.89
CA ALA A 90 -24.89 2.18 -12.64
C ALA A 90 -25.07 3.14 -11.46
N SER A 91 -25.42 2.61 -10.29
CA SER A 91 -25.51 3.42 -9.08
C SER A 91 -24.14 3.95 -8.66
N THR A 92 -24.12 5.08 -7.96
CA THR A 92 -22.88 5.68 -7.41
C THR A 92 -22.13 4.71 -6.50
N GLU A 93 -22.87 3.92 -5.72
CA GLU A 93 -22.35 2.89 -4.81
C GLU A 93 -21.66 1.76 -5.57
N GLU A 94 -22.30 1.21 -6.60
CA GLU A 94 -21.72 0.14 -7.41
C GLU A 94 -20.44 0.60 -8.12
N LYS A 95 -20.40 1.84 -8.64
CA LYS A 95 -19.21 2.40 -9.30
C LYS A 95 -18.04 2.57 -8.32
N PHE A 96 -18.32 3.13 -7.14
CA PHE A 96 -17.32 3.30 -6.09
C PHE A 96 -16.78 1.97 -5.60
N LEU A 97 -17.65 1.03 -5.21
CA LEU A 97 -17.26 -0.27 -4.70
C LEU A 97 -16.51 -1.10 -5.74
N ALA A 98 -16.91 -1.06 -7.01
CA ALA A 98 -16.23 -1.78 -8.08
C ALA A 98 -14.75 -1.37 -8.17
N LYS A 99 -14.49 -0.06 -8.15
CA LYS A 99 -13.11 0.46 -8.22
C LYS A 99 -12.34 0.29 -6.93
N ALA A 100 -12.97 0.53 -5.78
CA ALA A 100 -12.34 0.36 -4.48
C ALA A 100 -11.88 -1.09 -4.30
N LEU A 101 -12.71 -2.05 -4.70
CA LEU A 101 -12.40 -3.48 -4.61
C LEU A 101 -11.36 -3.90 -5.66
N LEU A 102 -11.39 -3.34 -6.87
CA LEU A 102 -10.33 -3.57 -7.86
C LEU A 102 -8.95 -3.12 -7.35
N THR A 103 -8.87 -1.92 -6.78
CA THR A 103 -7.58 -1.37 -6.34
C THR A 103 -7.13 -1.94 -4.99
N ALA A 104 -8.05 -2.33 -4.10
CA ALA A 104 -7.72 -2.94 -2.82
C ALA A 104 -7.40 -4.43 -2.92
N ILE A 105 -8.14 -5.21 -3.73
CA ILE A 105 -8.05 -6.68 -3.77
C ILE A 105 -7.49 -7.19 -5.09
N ALA A 106 -8.00 -6.72 -6.23
CA ALA A 106 -7.53 -7.26 -7.51
C ALA A 106 -6.07 -6.86 -7.80
N TYR A 107 -5.67 -5.64 -7.44
CA TYR A 107 -4.28 -5.18 -7.59
C TYR A 107 -3.25 -6.08 -6.88
N PRO A 108 -3.31 -6.33 -5.55
CA PRO A 108 -2.32 -7.16 -4.89
C PRO A 108 -2.31 -8.60 -5.42
N LEU A 109 -3.47 -9.15 -5.80
CA LEU A 109 -3.56 -10.49 -6.40
C LEU A 109 -2.93 -10.57 -7.79
N VAL A 110 -3.16 -9.57 -8.64
CA VAL A 110 -2.52 -9.51 -9.96
C VAL A 110 -1.01 -9.29 -9.81
N LEU A 111 -0.60 -8.47 -8.84
CA LEU A 111 0.82 -8.24 -8.56
C LEU A 111 1.53 -9.51 -8.10
N THR A 112 0.95 -10.32 -7.21
CA THR A 112 1.55 -11.61 -6.82
C THR A 112 1.68 -12.56 -7.99
N VAL A 113 0.66 -12.65 -8.86
CA VAL A 113 0.72 -13.48 -10.08
C VAL A 113 1.83 -13.00 -11.02
N ILE A 114 1.97 -11.69 -11.23
CA ILE A 114 3.04 -11.15 -12.08
C ILE A 114 4.42 -11.43 -11.47
N PHE A 115 4.59 -11.24 -10.16
CA PHE A 115 5.85 -11.51 -9.47
C PHE A 115 6.24 -12.98 -9.53
N THR A 116 5.29 -13.88 -9.28
CA THR A 116 5.54 -15.33 -9.39
C THR A 116 5.97 -15.71 -10.80
N LEU A 117 5.19 -15.35 -11.83
CA LEU A 117 5.54 -15.64 -13.21
C LEU A 117 6.90 -15.05 -13.62
N SER A 118 7.17 -13.81 -13.20
CA SER A 118 8.45 -13.15 -13.47
C SER A 118 9.60 -13.88 -12.81
N SER A 119 9.47 -14.27 -11.53
CA SER A 119 10.51 -15.01 -10.81
C SER A 119 10.83 -16.35 -11.48
N VAL A 120 9.83 -17.09 -11.95
CA VAL A 120 10.06 -18.38 -12.65
C VAL A 120 10.91 -18.18 -13.91
N VAL A 121 10.59 -17.15 -14.70
CA VAL A 121 11.32 -16.86 -15.95
C VAL A 121 12.73 -16.35 -15.66
N ILE A 122 12.88 -15.42 -14.71
CA ILE A 122 14.17 -14.80 -14.36
C ILE A 122 15.12 -15.83 -13.77
N GLU A 123 14.65 -16.65 -12.82
CA GLU A 123 15.45 -17.71 -12.21
C GLU A 123 15.85 -18.79 -13.22
N ALA A 124 14.96 -19.15 -14.16
CA ALA A 124 15.30 -20.10 -15.23
C ALA A 124 16.42 -19.56 -16.13
N LEU A 125 16.41 -18.26 -16.43
CA LEU A 125 17.50 -17.60 -17.16
C LEU A 125 18.77 -17.52 -16.30
N ALA A 126 18.66 -17.17 -15.01
CA ALA A 126 19.79 -17.08 -14.09
C ALA A 126 20.52 -18.43 -13.95
N LEU A 127 19.77 -19.52 -13.82
CA LEU A 127 20.31 -20.88 -13.83
C LEU A 127 21.06 -21.19 -15.13
N LEU A 128 20.48 -20.85 -16.28
CA LEU A 128 21.08 -21.14 -17.58
C LEU A 128 22.41 -20.40 -17.80
N PHE A 129 22.51 -19.15 -17.36
CA PHE A 129 23.69 -18.32 -17.60
C PHE A 129 24.76 -18.39 -16.50
N PHE A 130 24.34 -18.52 -15.24
CA PHE A 130 25.23 -18.38 -14.07
C PHE A 130 25.31 -19.64 -13.20
N GLY A 131 24.41 -20.62 -13.36
CA GLY A 131 24.39 -21.84 -12.54
C GLY A 131 24.10 -21.57 -11.05
N ASN A 132 23.50 -20.42 -10.73
CA ASN A 132 23.19 -19.99 -9.36
C ASN A 132 22.05 -20.85 -8.76
N PRO A 133 22.02 -21.15 -7.45
CA PRO A 133 20.86 -21.78 -6.82
C PRO A 133 19.55 -21.05 -7.15
N PHE A 134 18.52 -21.86 -7.38
CA PHE A 134 17.19 -21.41 -7.78
C PHE A 134 16.40 -20.90 -6.58
N THR A 135 16.15 -19.60 -6.50
CA THR A 135 15.39 -18.97 -5.41
C THR A 135 14.11 -18.34 -5.95
N MET A 136 13.04 -19.12 -6.00
CA MET A 136 11.74 -18.64 -6.48
C MET A 136 11.00 -17.79 -5.44
N PHE A 137 10.20 -16.83 -5.92
CA PHE A 137 9.26 -16.09 -5.08
C PHE A 137 8.10 -16.99 -4.63
N ASN A 138 7.86 -17.06 -3.32
CA ASN A 138 6.75 -17.84 -2.76
C ASN A 138 5.50 -16.94 -2.50
N PRO A 139 4.44 -17.05 -3.32
CA PRO A 139 3.24 -16.24 -3.15
C PRO A 139 2.42 -16.61 -1.91
N PHE A 140 2.57 -17.83 -1.41
CA PHE A 140 1.85 -18.34 -0.24
C PHE A 140 2.67 -18.22 1.05
N GLY A 141 3.79 -17.48 1.00
CA GLY A 141 4.60 -17.19 2.16
C GLY A 141 3.82 -16.36 3.20
N PRO A 142 4.02 -16.60 4.50
CA PRO A 142 3.36 -15.83 5.56
C PRO A 142 3.72 -14.34 5.51
N TYR A 143 4.91 -14.01 4.98
CA TYR A 143 5.35 -12.64 4.76
C TYR A 143 4.48 -11.91 3.73
N VAL A 144 4.30 -12.51 2.54
CA VAL A 144 3.50 -11.93 1.44
C VAL A 144 2.06 -11.71 1.88
N GLY A 145 1.45 -12.70 2.54
CA GLY A 145 0.09 -12.58 3.07
C GLY A 145 -0.06 -11.43 4.08
N LYS A 146 0.89 -11.29 5.02
CA LYS A 146 0.91 -10.17 5.96
C LYS A 146 1.04 -8.83 5.24
N MET A 147 1.89 -8.72 4.23
CA MET A 147 2.08 -7.48 3.47
C MET A 147 0.82 -7.08 2.69
N ILE A 148 0.13 -8.03 2.07
CA ILE A 148 -1.15 -7.78 1.39
C ILE A 148 -2.20 -7.25 2.37
N LEU A 149 -2.29 -7.82 3.57
CA LEU A 149 -3.23 -7.36 4.58
C LEU A 149 -2.93 -5.92 5.02
N HIS A 150 -1.66 -5.59 5.28
CA HIS A 150 -1.25 -4.21 5.60
C HIS A 150 -1.51 -3.25 4.43
N PHE A 151 -1.33 -3.72 3.20
CA PHE A 151 -1.66 -2.95 2.00
C PHE A 151 -3.14 -2.60 1.96
N ILE A 152 -4.06 -3.55 2.18
CA ILE A 152 -5.50 -3.28 2.19
C ILE A 152 -5.86 -2.23 3.24
N ALA A 153 -5.28 -2.32 4.44
CA ALA A 153 -5.52 -1.35 5.50
C ALA A 153 -5.02 0.06 5.12
N THR A 154 -3.79 0.18 4.63
CA THR A 154 -3.17 1.46 4.29
C THR A 154 -3.69 2.08 2.99
N GLN A 155 -4.10 1.26 2.02
CA GLN A 155 -4.69 1.68 0.75
C GLN A 155 -5.95 2.52 0.95
N SER A 156 -6.70 2.27 2.02
CA SER A 156 -7.90 3.03 2.37
C SER A 156 -7.62 4.54 2.55
N ILE A 157 -6.46 4.90 3.10
CA ILE A 157 -6.05 6.30 3.32
C ILE A 157 -5.79 6.99 1.98
N PHE A 158 -5.11 6.29 1.07
CA PHE A 158 -4.82 6.82 -0.26
C PHE A 158 -6.07 6.92 -1.13
N LEU A 159 -7.03 6.02 -0.93
CA LEU A 159 -8.35 6.11 -1.53
C LEU A 159 -9.08 7.39 -1.08
N LEU A 160 -9.10 7.67 0.23
CA LEU A 160 -9.67 8.92 0.76
C LEU A 160 -8.98 10.14 0.14
N GLY A 161 -7.65 10.12 0.16
CA GLY A 161 -6.82 11.15 -0.43
C GLY A 161 -7.08 11.45 -1.92
N ALA A 162 -7.34 10.39 -2.70
CA ALA A 162 -7.68 10.50 -4.10
C ALA A 162 -8.97 11.28 -4.34
N THR A 163 -9.95 11.15 -3.44
CA THR A 163 -11.25 11.84 -3.55
C THR A 163 -11.22 13.30 -3.08
N TYR A 164 -10.26 13.69 -2.23
CA TYR A 164 -10.19 15.04 -1.65
C TYR A 164 -9.36 16.01 -2.46
N PHE A 165 -8.15 15.61 -2.88
CA PHE A 165 -7.28 16.48 -3.66
C PHE A 165 -7.74 16.48 -5.12
N ARG A 166 -7.51 17.56 -5.89
CA ARG A 166 -7.81 17.65 -7.35
C ARG A 166 -6.58 17.50 -8.25
N LYS A 167 -5.38 17.75 -7.69
CA LYS A 167 -4.08 17.63 -8.37
C LYS A 167 -3.05 17.11 -7.38
N ALA A 168 -2.07 16.34 -7.87
CA ALA A 168 -0.98 15.79 -7.06
C ALA A 168 -1.49 15.02 -5.83
N HIS A 169 -2.57 14.24 -6.03
CA HIS A 169 -3.31 13.51 -4.99
C HIS A 169 -2.39 12.67 -4.11
N PHE A 170 -1.61 11.78 -4.72
CA PHE A 170 -0.63 10.95 -4.01
C PHE A 170 0.36 11.79 -3.17
N VAL A 171 1.02 12.78 -3.78
CA VAL A 171 2.02 13.60 -3.08
C VAL A 171 1.40 14.36 -1.90
N LYS A 172 0.20 14.92 -2.09
CA LYS A 172 -0.51 15.65 -1.02
C LYS A 172 -0.96 14.73 0.11
N THR A 173 -1.31 13.48 -0.19
CA THR A 173 -1.66 12.49 0.84
C THR A 173 -0.47 12.09 1.68
N VAL A 174 0.69 11.86 1.04
CA VAL A 174 1.94 11.58 1.74
C VAL A 174 2.35 12.78 2.60
N LEU A 175 2.22 14.00 2.07
CA LEU A 175 2.52 15.23 2.82
C LEU A 175 1.57 15.40 4.02
N ALA A 176 0.26 15.19 3.83
CA ALA A 176 -0.71 15.28 4.91
C ALA A 176 -0.44 14.24 6.01
N LEU A 177 -0.14 13.00 5.63
CA LEU A 177 0.27 11.96 6.58
C LEU A 177 1.56 12.31 7.31
N GLY A 178 2.55 12.85 6.59
CA GLY A 178 3.81 13.31 7.19
C GLY A 178 3.58 14.44 8.20
N LEU A 179 2.74 15.42 7.86
CA LEU A 179 2.41 16.55 8.74
C LEU A 179 1.66 16.08 10.00
N ILE A 180 0.68 15.18 9.84
CA ILE A 180 -0.07 14.60 10.96
C ILE A 180 0.88 13.78 11.84
N GLY A 181 1.71 12.93 11.24
CA GLY A 181 2.70 12.13 11.97
C GLY A 181 3.69 12.99 12.74
N PHE A 182 4.14 14.11 12.15
CA PHE A 182 5.01 15.07 12.79
C PHE A 182 4.32 15.82 13.95
N ALA A 183 3.06 16.24 13.77
CA ALA A 183 2.29 16.86 14.85
C ALA A 183 2.06 15.89 16.01
N LEU A 184 1.72 14.63 15.71
CA LEU A 184 1.55 13.58 16.71
C LEU A 184 2.84 13.24 17.43
N SER A 185 3.99 13.22 16.74
CA SER A 185 5.29 12.96 17.38
C SER A 185 5.68 14.08 18.33
N ILE A 186 5.40 15.34 17.98
CA ILE A 186 5.57 16.49 18.89
C ILE A 186 4.66 16.34 20.12
N LEU A 187 3.38 16.07 19.92
CA LEU A 187 2.44 15.87 21.03
C LEU A 187 2.85 14.70 21.93
N ALA A 188 3.28 13.58 21.36
CA ALA A 188 3.77 12.43 22.10
C ALA A 188 5.02 12.78 22.91
N THR A 189 5.96 13.54 22.32
CA THR A 189 7.17 14.00 23.01
C THR A 189 6.82 14.93 24.18
N ILE A 190 5.89 15.86 23.97
CA ILE A 190 5.40 16.76 25.03
C ILE A 190 4.70 15.95 26.13
N PHE A 191 3.84 15.00 25.76
CA PHE A 191 3.10 14.15 26.70
C PHE A 191 4.06 13.32 27.56
N VAL A 192 5.02 12.63 26.94
CA VAL A 192 6.06 11.87 27.65
C VAL A 192 6.83 12.79 28.60
N ARG A 193 7.16 14.01 28.16
CA ARG A 193 7.86 14.97 29.00
C ARG A 193 7.04 15.46 30.19
N ILE A 194 5.73 15.61 30.05
CA ILE A 194 4.85 16.03 31.16
C ILE A 194 4.65 14.86 32.14
N VAL A 195 4.33 13.67 31.63
CA VAL A 195 4.02 12.49 32.46
C VAL A 195 5.26 11.95 33.17
N PHE A 196 6.40 11.92 32.48
CA PHE A 196 7.67 11.43 33.01
C PHE A 196 8.62 12.57 33.39
N ALA A 197 8.09 13.78 33.65
CA ALA A 197 8.86 14.94 34.09
C ALA A 197 9.88 14.63 35.21
N PRO A 198 9.59 13.78 36.22
CA PRO A 198 10.56 13.44 37.28
C PRO A 198 11.76 12.60 36.81
N TYR A 199 11.63 11.91 35.66
CA TYR A 199 12.62 10.95 35.15
C TYR A 199 13.39 11.47 33.92
N VAL A 200 13.06 12.67 33.43
CA VAL A 200 13.70 13.29 32.26
C VAL A 200 14.68 14.37 32.73
N THR A 201 15.98 14.10 32.62
CA THR A 201 17.04 15.07 32.95
C THR A 201 17.59 15.71 31.68
N GLY A 202 17.25 16.98 31.42
CA GLY A 202 17.76 17.77 30.28
C GLY A 202 16.79 17.92 29.11
N MET A 203 17.26 18.52 28.00
CA MET A 203 16.44 18.79 26.81
C MET A 203 16.20 17.55 25.93
N PHE A 204 17.13 16.58 25.96
CA PHE A 204 17.05 15.30 25.24
C PHE A 204 17.53 14.09 26.07
N GLY A 205 17.77 14.26 27.37
CA GLY A 205 18.29 13.19 28.23
C GLY A 205 17.17 12.31 28.78
N PHE A 206 17.05 11.10 28.24
CA PHE A 206 16.16 10.05 28.75
C PHE A 206 17.01 9.06 29.56
N HIS A 207 16.94 9.12 30.89
CA HIS A 207 17.49 8.07 31.75
C HIS A 207 16.37 7.11 32.15
N ILE A 208 15.86 6.37 31.16
CA ILE A 208 14.82 5.36 31.39
C ILE A 208 15.52 4.02 31.53
N SER A 209 15.80 3.59 32.77
CA SER A 209 16.20 2.21 33.06
C SER A 209 14.94 1.34 33.07
N LEU A 210 14.49 0.89 31.90
CA LEU A 210 13.41 -0.08 31.80
C LEU A 210 13.92 -1.44 32.30
N ASN A 211 13.53 -1.81 33.51
CA ASN A 211 13.79 -3.15 34.03
C ASN A 211 12.76 -4.12 33.44
N ALA A 212 13.19 -5.23 32.85
CA ALA A 212 12.31 -6.19 32.17
C ALA A 212 11.21 -6.77 33.11
N TYR A 213 11.48 -6.79 34.42
CA TYR A 213 10.52 -7.19 35.46
C TYR A 213 9.33 -6.23 35.61
N ASP A 214 9.51 -4.92 35.40
CA ASP A 214 8.41 -3.94 35.52
C ASP A 214 7.44 -4.01 34.34
N PHE A 215 7.95 -4.38 33.16
CA PHE A 215 7.16 -4.66 31.96
C PHE A 215 6.32 -5.93 32.12
N GLN A 216 6.85 -6.96 32.81
CA GLN A 216 6.13 -8.20 33.07
C GLN A 216 4.98 -7.99 34.07
N ASN A 217 5.15 -7.11 35.05
CA ASN A 217 4.10 -6.74 36.02
C ASN A 217 2.99 -5.87 35.42
N HIS A 218 3.26 -5.09 34.36
CA HIS A 218 2.27 -4.26 33.66
C HIS A 218 1.90 -4.79 32.26
N ALA A 219 2.22 -6.06 31.98
CA ALA A 219 1.98 -6.68 30.68
C ALA A 219 0.54 -6.51 30.21
N ASN A 220 -0.42 -6.57 31.13
CA ASN A 220 -1.84 -6.39 30.85
C ASN A 220 -2.17 -5.01 30.23
N LEU A 221 -1.58 -3.92 30.71
CA LEU A 221 -1.83 -2.57 30.16
C LEU A 221 -1.21 -2.41 28.77
N VAL A 222 -0.02 -2.96 28.56
CA VAL A 222 0.64 -2.96 27.24
C VAL A 222 -0.16 -3.78 26.23
N THR A 223 -0.64 -4.96 26.63
CA THR A 223 -1.47 -5.81 25.76
C THR A 223 -2.81 -5.17 25.41
N ILE A 224 -3.44 -4.42 26.33
CA ILE A 224 -4.69 -3.69 26.04
C ILE A 224 -4.41 -2.57 25.03
N GLY A 225 -3.31 -1.83 25.19
CA GLY A 225 -2.90 -0.79 24.25
C GLY A 225 -2.63 -1.33 22.84
N GLU A 226 -1.93 -2.45 22.73
CA GLU A 226 -1.71 -3.15 21.46
C GLU A 226 -3.03 -3.63 20.83
N TRP A 227 -3.94 -4.16 21.64
CA TRP A 227 -5.24 -4.63 21.16
C TRP A 227 -6.09 -3.47 20.60
N ILE A 228 -6.16 -2.35 21.32
CA ILE A 228 -6.85 -1.14 20.86
C ILE A 228 -6.19 -0.62 19.57
N GLY A 229 -4.86 -0.53 19.53
CA GLY A 229 -4.12 -0.09 18.35
C GLY A 229 -4.39 -0.97 17.13
N ASN A 230 -4.42 -2.29 17.32
CA ASN A 230 -4.76 -3.24 16.28
C ASN A 230 -6.19 -3.06 15.77
N ILE A 231 -7.18 -2.90 16.64
CA ILE A 231 -8.57 -2.66 16.21
C ILE A 231 -8.69 -1.37 15.42
N VAL A 232 -8.04 -0.30 15.90
CA VAL A 232 -8.08 1.00 15.23
C VAL A 232 -7.44 0.89 13.84
N TYR A 233 -6.30 0.23 13.72
CA TYR A 233 -5.59 0.07 12.46
C TYR A 233 -6.32 -0.85 11.47
N TRP A 234 -6.82 -2.00 11.93
CA TRP A 234 -7.39 -3.03 11.04
C TRP A 234 -8.86 -2.80 10.69
N ALA A 235 -9.66 -2.23 11.60
CA ALA A 235 -11.10 -2.11 11.41
C ALA A 235 -11.54 -0.65 11.28
N LEU A 236 -11.15 0.21 12.22
CA LEU A 236 -11.68 1.58 12.29
C LEU A 236 -11.15 2.45 11.15
N LEU A 237 -9.84 2.42 10.91
CA LEU A 237 -9.19 3.24 9.89
C LEU A 237 -9.70 2.92 8.48
N PRO A 238 -9.75 1.64 8.02
CA PRO A 238 -10.27 1.33 6.69
C PRO A 238 -11.75 1.66 6.55
N ALA A 239 -12.57 1.33 7.56
CA ALA A 239 -14.01 1.62 7.53
C ALA A 239 -14.29 3.12 7.47
N PHE A 240 -13.58 3.92 8.28
CA PHE A 240 -13.70 5.38 8.29
C PHE A 240 -13.28 5.99 6.95
N CYS A 241 -12.12 5.59 6.41
CA CYS A 241 -11.63 6.11 5.14
C CYS A 241 -12.52 5.73 3.96
N TRP A 242 -13.06 4.51 3.92
CA TRP A 242 -13.98 4.09 2.86
C TRP A 242 -15.31 4.83 2.93
N PHE A 243 -15.86 4.99 4.13
CA PHE A 243 -17.13 5.69 4.32
C PHE A 243 -17.03 7.18 3.94
N THR A 244 -15.99 7.86 4.43
CA THR A 244 -15.76 9.28 4.12
C THR A 244 -15.46 9.52 2.64
N ALA A 245 -14.70 8.64 2.01
CA ALA A 245 -14.45 8.70 0.57
C ALA A 245 -15.74 8.53 -0.25
N TYR A 246 -16.61 7.58 0.13
CA TYR A 246 -17.89 7.38 -0.52
C TYR A 246 -18.78 8.63 -0.46
N LEU A 247 -18.89 9.25 0.72
CA LEU A 247 -19.65 10.50 0.89
C LEU A 247 -19.10 11.62 0.00
N ARG A 248 -17.77 11.74 -0.10
CA ARG A 248 -17.13 12.74 -0.93
C ARG A 248 -17.40 12.53 -2.42
N VAL A 249 -17.35 11.28 -2.90
CA VAL A 249 -17.69 10.95 -4.30
C VAL A 249 -19.14 11.33 -4.61
N LYS A 250 -20.07 11.08 -3.68
CA LYS A 250 -21.48 11.41 -3.84
C LYS A 250 -21.71 12.93 -3.93
N GLU A 251 -21.05 13.70 -3.07
CA GLU A 251 -21.12 15.18 -3.06
C GLU A 251 -20.65 15.79 -4.39
N VAL A 252 -19.52 15.31 -4.92
CA VAL A 252 -18.96 15.79 -6.19
C VAL A 252 -19.89 15.48 -7.35
N GLN A 253 -20.46 14.28 -7.40
CA GLN A 253 -21.42 13.92 -8.45
C GLN A 253 -22.68 14.80 -8.44
N SER A 254 -23.21 15.12 -7.26
CA SER A 254 -24.38 16.01 -7.17
C SER A 254 -24.06 17.44 -7.59
N THR A 255 -22.84 17.92 -7.36
CA THR A 255 -22.44 19.29 -7.70
C THR A 255 -22.17 19.41 -9.20
N ASP A 256 -21.48 18.44 -9.78
CA ASP A 256 -21.06 18.48 -11.19
C ASP A 256 -22.15 18.04 -12.17
N ALA A 257 -23.19 17.34 -11.72
CA ALA A 257 -24.34 16.99 -12.56
C ALA A 257 -25.29 18.18 -12.84
N VAL A 258 -25.13 19.28 -12.12
CA VAL A 258 -26.00 20.48 -12.22
C VAL A 258 -25.38 21.56 -13.11
N GLN A 259 -24.10 21.43 -13.49
CA GLN A 259 -23.36 22.36 -14.36
C GLN A 259 -23.30 21.86 -15.81
#